data_AF-A0A533XWE5-F1
#
_entry.id   AF-A0A533XWE5-F1
#
_cell.length_a   1.000
_cell.length_b   1.000
_cell.length_c   1.000
_cell.angle_alpha   90.00
_cell.angle_beta   90.00
_cell.angle_gamma   90.00
#
_symmetry.space_group_name_H-M   'P 1'
#
loop_
_entity.id
_entity.type
_entity.pdbx_description
1 polymer ?
#
loop_
_entity_poly.entity_id
_entity_poly.type
_entity_poly.pdbx_seq_one_letter_code
_entity_poly.pdbx_strand_id
1 'polypeptide(L)'
;MLFGVLVGLLLALLVEGPTWALEFTADLITHANGKTHVSNLYYRDDRWRMEHQDIGPVNVTIVRKDKQVTWLLISRLKHFKEVPYDASQAPKVQETLDGEISRSAIGTETLDGHPTTLYEVHAQEGEATVDYYQWLATDIHFPLKLV
;
A
#
# COMPACT_ATOMS: atom_id res chain seq x y z
N MET A 1 -24.64 4.27 -43.33
CA MET A 1 -23.50 4.92 -42.63
C MET A 1 -23.72 5.00 -41.12
N LEU A 2 -24.90 5.40 -40.63
CA LEU A 2 -25.22 5.47 -39.19
C LEU A 2 -25.11 4.12 -38.43
N PHE A 3 -25.49 3.01 -39.07
CA PHE A 3 -25.45 1.66 -38.47
C PHE A 3 -24.02 1.14 -38.22
N GLY A 4 -23.06 1.50 -39.09
CA GLY A 4 -21.65 1.08 -38.95
C GLY A 4 -20.93 1.84 -37.83
N VAL A 5 -21.30 3.10 -37.57
CA VAL A 5 -20.77 3.91 -36.46
C VAL A 5 -21.25 3.36 -35.12
N LEU A 6 -22.52 2.92 -35.03
CA LEU A 6 -23.09 2.36 -33.81
C LEU A 6 -22.44 1.02 -33.42
N VAL A 7 -22.17 0.15 -34.41
CA VAL A 7 -21.47 -1.13 -34.20
C VAL A 7 -20.00 -0.90 -33.81
N GLY A 8 -19.33 0.08 -34.43
CA GLY A 8 -17.96 0.45 -34.07
C GLY A 8 -17.85 0.99 -32.64
N LEU A 9 -18.84 1.78 -32.19
CA LEU A 9 -18.88 2.30 -30.81
C LEU A 9 -19.17 1.18 -29.79
N LEU A 10 -19.97 0.17 -30.15
CA LEU A 10 -20.26 -0.98 -29.31
C LEU A 10 -19.05 -1.92 -29.15
N LEU A 11 -18.24 -2.10 -30.21
CA LEU A 11 -17.01 -2.88 -30.14
C LEU A 11 -15.90 -2.20 -29.32
N ALA A 12 -15.87 -0.86 -29.31
CA ALA A 12 -14.89 -0.10 -28.52
C ALA A 12 -15.10 -0.21 -26.99
N LEU A 13 -16.33 -0.52 -26.55
CA LEU A 13 -16.67 -0.73 -25.14
C LEU A 13 -16.29 -2.14 -24.61
N LEU A 14 -15.89 -3.07 -25.48
CA LEU A 14 -15.53 -4.45 -25.11
C LEU A 14 -14.02 -4.66 -24.96
N VAL A 15 -13.22 -3.61 -25.14
CA VAL A 15 -11.77 -3.67 -24.90
C VAL A 15 -11.53 -3.40 -23.42
N GLU A 16 -11.83 -4.39 -22.57
CA GLU A 16 -11.33 -4.41 -21.21
C GLU A 16 -9.82 -4.73 -21.28
N GLY A 17 -8.99 -3.68 -21.22
CA GLY A 17 -7.55 -3.85 -21.05
C GLY A 17 -7.26 -4.57 -19.73
N PRO A 18 -6.19 -5.38 -19.65
CA PRO A 18 -5.85 -6.04 -18.41
C PRO A 18 -5.56 -4.99 -17.33
N THR A 19 -6.41 -4.91 -16.31
CA THR A 19 -6.16 -4.14 -15.10
C THR A 19 -5.20 -4.95 -14.23
N TRP A 20 -3.89 -4.76 -14.43
CA TRP A 20 -2.88 -5.33 -13.56
C TRP A 20 -2.98 -4.63 -12.21
N ALA A 21 -3.69 -5.24 -11.26
CA ALA A 21 -3.70 -4.80 -9.87
C ALA A 21 -2.37 -5.22 -9.22
N LEU A 22 -1.79 -4.36 -8.39
CA LEU A 22 -0.56 -4.67 -7.66
C LEU A 22 -0.84 -5.82 -6.69
N GLU A 23 -0.05 -6.89 -6.77
CA GLU A 23 -0.16 -8.05 -5.88
C GLU A 23 1.25 -8.50 -5.46
N PHE A 24 1.46 -8.65 -4.15
CA PHE A 24 2.72 -9.15 -3.62
C PHE A 24 2.56 -9.70 -2.20
N THR A 25 3.60 -10.37 -1.73
CA THR A 25 3.79 -10.71 -0.32
C THR A 25 5.14 -10.18 0.14
N ALA A 26 5.20 -9.61 1.35
CA ALA A 26 6.42 -9.04 1.91
C ALA A 26 6.42 -9.13 3.44
N ASP A 27 7.60 -8.95 4.04
CA ASP A 27 7.70 -8.63 5.46
C ASP A 27 7.58 -7.11 5.64
N LEU A 28 6.63 -6.68 6.46
CA LEU A 28 6.46 -5.29 6.85
C LEU A 28 7.06 -5.08 8.24
N ILE A 29 8.12 -4.29 8.29
CA ILE A 29 8.81 -3.90 9.51
C ILE A 29 8.49 -2.44 9.80
N THR A 30 7.89 -2.16 10.95
CA THR A 30 7.53 -0.80 11.37
C THR A 30 8.23 -0.46 12.68
N HIS A 31 8.98 0.63 12.67
CA HIS A 31 9.58 1.19 13.88
C HIS A 31 8.70 2.35 14.37
N ALA A 32 8.07 2.18 15.54
CA ALA A 32 7.19 3.20 16.11
C ALA A 32 7.28 3.17 17.64
N ASN A 33 7.28 4.35 18.28
CA ASN A 33 7.28 4.48 19.74
C ASN A 33 8.38 3.66 20.45
N GLY A 34 9.57 3.57 19.84
CA GLY A 34 10.71 2.80 20.36
C GLY A 34 10.54 1.27 20.27
N LYS A 35 9.52 0.78 19.55
CA LYS A 35 9.28 -0.64 19.31
C LYS A 35 9.44 -0.96 17.84
N THR A 36 9.81 -2.22 17.57
CA THR A 36 9.81 -2.79 16.22
C THR A 36 8.63 -3.75 16.15
N HIS A 37 7.79 -3.54 15.15
CA HIS A 37 6.64 -4.37 14.82
C HIS A 37 6.94 -5.09 13.52
N VAL A 38 6.78 -6.41 13.50
CA VAL A 38 7.00 -7.23 12.32
C VAL A 38 5.71 -7.96 11.96
N SER A 39 5.34 -7.89 10.68
CA SER A 39 4.19 -8.62 10.15
C SER A 39 4.45 -9.16 8.76
N ASN A 40 3.83 -10.29 8.43
CA ASN A 40 3.77 -10.76 7.05
C ASN A 40 2.59 -10.08 6.36
N LEU A 41 2.85 -9.35 5.28
CA LEU A 41 1.88 -8.63 4.48
C LEU A 41 1.54 -9.41 3.21
N TYR A 42 0.26 -9.68 3.00
CA TYR A 42 -0.28 -10.22 1.75
C TYR A 42 -1.16 -9.13 1.14
N TYR A 43 -0.72 -8.55 0.01
CA TYR A 43 -1.30 -7.32 -0.52
C TYR A 43 -1.98 -7.51 -1.87
N ARG A 44 -3.13 -6.85 -2.02
CA ARG A 44 -3.77 -6.47 -3.29
C ARG A 44 -4.37 -5.06 -3.13
N ASP A 45 -4.57 -4.34 -4.22
CA ASP A 45 -5.06 -2.95 -4.18
C ASP A 45 -6.38 -2.74 -3.41
N ASP A 46 -7.26 -3.74 -3.41
CA ASP A 46 -8.58 -3.68 -2.78
C ASP A 46 -8.69 -4.44 -1.44
N ARG A 47 -7.66 -5.21 -1.08
CA ARG A 47 -7.64 -6.01 0.15
C ARG A 47 -6.21 -6.37 0.56
N TRP A 48 -5.96 -6.40 1.86
CA TRP A 48 -4.71 -6.96 2.36
C TRP A 48 -4.93 -7.70 3.66
N ARG A 49 -3.95 -8.55 4.00
CA ARG A 49 -3.87 -9.23 5.28
C ARG A 49 -2.49 -8.98 5.88
N MET A 50 -2.47 -8.61 7.15
CA MET A 50 -1.27 -8.58 7.98
C MET A 50 -1.37 -9.67 9.03
N GLU A 51 -0.36 -10.53 9.09
CA GLU A 51 -0.19 -11.50 10.17
C GLU A 51 0.89 -10.97 11.12
N HIS A 52 0.48 -10.60 12.33
CA HIS A 52 1.34 -9.92 13.30
C HIS A 52 2.19 -10.95 14.05
N GLN A 53 3.50 -10.70 14.13
CA GLN A 53 4.41 -11.57 14.89
C GLN A 53 4.48 -11.17 16.37
N ASP A 54 4.09 -9.93 16.70
CA ASP A 54 4.12 -9.42 18.06
C ASP A 54 3.06 -10.07 18.96
N ILE A 55 3.37 -10.13 20.26
CA ILE A 55 2.41 -10.57 21.27
C ILE A 55 1.37 -9.46 21.49
N GLY A 56 0.23 -9.58 20.82
CA GLY A 56 -0.92 -8.71 20.97
C GLY A 56 -2.24 -9.47 21.03
N PRO A 57 -3.36 -8.79 21.36
CA PRO A 57 -4.68 -9.40 21.34
C PRO A 57 -5.12 -9.75 19.91
N VAL A 58 -4.72 -8.97 18.90
CA VAL A 58 -5.02 -9.21 17.49
C VAL A 58 -3.79 -9.81 16.83
N ASN A 59 -3.92 -11.01 16.27
CA ASN A 59 -2.81 -11.69 15.58
C ASN A 59 -2.94 -11.65 14.06
N VAL A 60 -4.12 -11.35 13.51
CA VAL A 60 -4.31 -11.11 12.08
C VAL A 60 -5.25 -9.92 11.87
N THR A 61 -4.85 -8.99 11.00
CA THR A 61 -5.70 -7.92 10.49
C THR A 61 -6.00 -8.19 9.02
N ILE A 62 -7.28 -8.21 8.64
CA ILE A 62 -7.72 -8.33 7.24
C ILE A 62 -8.49 -7.08 6.87
N VAL A 63 -8.06 -6.37 5.83
CA VAL A 63 -8.75 -5.19 5.33
C VAL A 63 -9.42 -5.50 4.00
N ARG A 64 -10.67 -5.04 3.88
CA ARG A 64 -11.51 -5.15 2.68
C ARG A 64 -11.99 -3.76 2.29
N LYS A 65 -11.22 -3.07 1.42
CA LYS A 65 -11.59 -1.73 0.92
C LYS A 65 -12.90 -1.77 0.15
N ASP A 66 -13.11 -2.83 -0.63
CA ASP A 66 -14.34 -3.10 -1.37
C ASP A 66 -15.59 -3.22 -0.47
N LYS A 67 -15.40 -3.53 0.82
CA LYS A 67 -16.47 -3.63 1.83
C LYS A 67 -16.44 -2.50 2.86
N GLN A 68 -15.44 -1.63 2.84
CA GLN A 68 -15.19 -0.59 3.84
C GLN A 68 -15.08 -1.14 5.28
N VAL A 69 -14.50 -2.34 5.44
CA VAL A 69 -14.32 -2.99 6.75
C VAL A 69 -12.90 -3.51 6.97
N THR A 70 -12.56 -3.60 8.25
CA THR A 70 -11.37 -4.29 8.77
C THR A 70 -11.83 -5.37 9.75
N TRP A 71 -11.34 -6.59 9.56
CA TRP A 71 -11.52 -7.70 10.49
C TRP A 71 -10.26 -7.88 11.34
N LEU A 72 -10.44 -7.80 12.65
CA LEU A 72 -9.41 -8.03 13.66
C LEU A 72 -9.61 -9.42 14.25
N LEU A 73 -8.75 -10.37 13.88
CA LEU A 73 -8.84 -11.75 14.34
C LEU A 73 -8.09 -11.89 15.66
N ILE A 74 -8.79 -12.46 16.63
CA ILE A 74 -8.31 -12.75 17.99
C ILE A 74 -8.31 -14.28 18.11
N SER A 75 -7.34 -14.93 17.46
CA SER A 75 -7.34 -16.39 17.28
C SER A 75 -7.34 -17.15 18.60
N ARG A 76 -6.71 -16.61 19.66
CA ARG A 76 -6.74 -17.21 21.00
C ARG A 76 -8.15 -17.34 21.57
N LEU A 77 -9.04 -16.40 21.23
CA LEU A 77 -10.44 -16.40 21.66
C LEU A 77 -11.38 -17.03 20.63
N LYS A 78 -10.86 -17.49 19.48
CA LYS A 78 -11.66 -17.93 18.32
C LYS A 78 -12.74 -16.91 17.94
N HIS A 79 -12.38 -15.63 18.05
CA HIS A 79 -13.29 -14.52 17.83
C HIS A 79 -12.68 -13.53 16.84
N PHE A 80 -13.53 -12.70 16.22
CA PHE A 80 -13.08 -11.58 15.41
C PHE A 80 -13.96 -10.38 15.70
N LYS A 81 -13.41 -9.19 15.49
CA LYS A 81 -14.15 -7.93 15.53
C LYS A 81 -14.13 -7.31 14.14
N GLU A 82 -15.30 -6.87 13.68
CA GLU A 82 -15.41 -6.00 12.51
C GLU A 82 -15.37 -4.54 12.98
N VAL A 83 -14.54 -3.73 12.32
CA VAL A 83 -14.47 -2.28 12.52
C VAL A 83 -14.48 -1.58 11.16
N PRO A 84 -14.91 -0.31 11.07
CA PRO A 84 -14.82 0.45 9.82
C PRO A 84 -13.37 0.51 9.29
N TYR A 85 -13.24 0.54 7.96
CA TYR A 85 -11.95 0.81 7.32
C TYR A 85 -11.44 2.22 7.66
N ASP A 86 -10.15 2.32 7.96
CA ASP A 86 -9.43 3.57 8.19
C ASP A 86 -8.25 3.65 7.22
N ALA A 87 -8.31 4.60 6.29
CA ALA A 87 -7.29 4.77 5.26
C ALA A 87 -5.93 5.23 5.82
N SER A 88 -5.90 5.84 7.01
CA SER A 88 -4.64 6.22 7.66
C SER A 88 -3.77 5.01 8.04
N GLN A 89 -4.38 3.82 8.14
CA GLN A 89 -3.71 2.57 8.53
C GLN A 89 -3.27 1.74 7.32
N ALA A 90 -3.42 2.26 6.09
CA ALA A 90 -3.04 1.55 4.89
C ALA A 90 -1.49 1.47 4.75
N PRO A 91 -0.94 0.34 4.26
CA PRO A 91 0.46 0.27 3.86
C PRO A 91 0.83 1.39 2.87
N LYS A 92 1.96 2.05 3.08
CA LYS A 92 2.51 3.09 2.19
C LYS A 92 3.25 2.45 1.02
N VAL A 93 2.49 1.83 0.12
CA VAL A 93 3.00 1.06 -1.05
C VAL A 93 3.02 1.86 -2.35
N GLN A 94 2.55 3.09 -2.31
CA GLN A 94 2.50 3.99 -3.47
C GLN A 94 3.86 4.67 -3.67
N GLU A 95 4.21 4.96 -4.92
CA GLU A 95 5.41 5.72 -5.28
C GLU A 95 5.41 7.10 -4.62
N THR A 96 4.27 7.79 -4.62
CA THR A 96 4.08 9.10 -3.99
C THR A 96 3.36 8.99 -2.66
N LEU A 97 3.71 9.85 -1.70
CA LEU A 97 3.03 9.90 -0.42
C LEU A 97 1.72 10.71 -0.51
N ASP A 98 0.75 10.36 0.33
CA ASP A 98 -0.45 11.19 0.50
C ASP A 98 -0.03 12.57 1.02
N GLY A 99 -0.55 13.63 0.42
CA GLY A 99 -0.19 15.00 0.81
C GLY A 99 1.21 15.43 0.39
N GLU A 100 1.91 14.68 -0.48
CA GLU A 100 3.22 15.07 -1.01
C GLU A 100 3.18 16.47 -1.67
N ILE A 101 4.06 17.35 -1.20
CA ILE A 101 4.24 18.73 -1.67
C ILE A 101 5.38 18.79 -2.69
N SER A 102 6.48 18.11 -2.39
CA SER A 102 7.66 18.05 -3.25
C SER A 102 8.52 16.83 -2.94
N ARG A 103 9.32 16.42 -3.93
CA ARG A 103 10.37 15.42 -3.77
C ARG A 103 11.65 15.83 -4.50
N SER A 104 12.78 15.42 -3.94
CA SER A 104 14.10 15.62 -4.54
C SER A 104 14.90 14.32 -4.48
N ALA A 105 15.49 13.90 -5.60
CA ALA A 105 16.40 12.77 -5.62
C ALA A 105 17.73 13.19 -4.99
N ILE A 106 18.15 12.50 -3.92
CA ILE A 106 19.35 12.83 -3.16
C ILE A 106 20.41 11.72 -3.18
N GLY A 107 20.08 10.56 -3.75
CA GLY A 107 21.02 9.45 -3.86
C GLY A 107 20.47 8.28 -4.65
N THR A 108 21.35 7.32 -4.91
CA THR A 108 21.00 6.05 -5.56
C THR A 108 21.80 4.92 -4.92
N GLU A 109 21.18 3.77 -4.74
CA GLU A 109 21.83 2.56 -4.24
C GLU A 109 21.15 1.29 -4.77
N THR A 110 21.67 0.12 -4.41
CA THR A 110 20.98 -1.16 -4.63
C THR A 110 20.48 -1.66 -3.29
N LEU A 111 19.15 -1.74 -3.13
CA LEU A 111 18.48 -2.20 -1.92
C LEU A 111 17.65 -3.43 -2.24
N ASP A 112 17.82 -4.50 -1.45
CA ASP A 112 17.15 -5.80 -1.65
C ASP A 112 17.24 -6.36 -3.09
N GLY A 113 18.35 -6.06 -3.77
CA GLY A 113 18.61 -6.48 -5.16
C GLY A 113 18.03 -5.56 -6.24
N HIS A 114 17.34 -4.48 -5.86
CA HIS A 114 16.71 -3.54 -6.79
C HIS A 114 17.49 -2.23 -6.93
N PRO A 115 17.66 -1.69 -8.16
CA PRO A 115 18.18 -0.34 -8.35
C PRO A 115 17.20 0.68 -7.75
N THR A 116 17.68 1.44 -6.76
CA THR A 116 16.85 2.24 -5.86
C THR A 116 17.31 3.69 -5.84
N THR A 117 16.37 4.62 -5.95
CA THR A 117 16.62 6.06 -5.76
C THR A 117 16.15 6.45 -4.37
N LEU A 118 16.99 7.19 -3.64
CA LEU A 118 16.64 7.83 -2.39
C LEU A 118 16.09 9.22 -2.66
N TYR A 119 14.87 9.48 -2.20
CA TYR A 119 14.21 10.76 -2.24
C TYR A 119 14.09 11.37 -0.85
N GLU A 120 14.37 12.67 -0.75
CA GLU A 120 13.81 13.52 0.30
C GLU A 120 12.43 14.00 -0.15
N VAL A 121 11.40 13.78 0.66
CA VAL A 121 9.99 14.05 0.33
C VAL A 121 9.37 14.91 1.42
N HIS A 122 8.79 16.04 1.05
CA HIS A 122 8.03 16.90 1.96
C HIS A 122 6.54 16.61 1.78
N ALA A 123 5.82 16.23 2.84
CA ALA A 123 4.40 15.92 2.78
C ALA A 123 3.60 16.69 3.85
N GLN A 124 2.37 17.07 3.50
CA GLN A 124 1.43 17.71 4.43
C GLN A 124 0.64 16.64 5.18
N GLU A 125 0.83 16.56 6.50
CA GLU A 125 0.04 15.72 7.39
C GLU A 125 -0.75 16.59 8.37
N GLY A 126 -2.05 16.73 8.11
CA GLY A 126 -2.91 17.64 8.87
C GLY A 126 -2.43 19.09 8.71
N GLU A 127 -2.06 19.74 9.80
CA GLU A 127 -1.53 21.11 9.80
C GLU A 127 0.01 21.17 9.70
N ALA A 128 0.70 20.05 9.83
CA ALA A 128 2.16 19.99 9.81
C ALA A 128 2.72 19.56 8.45
N THR A 129 3.90 20.07 8.12
CA THR A 129 4.74 19.51 7.06
C THR A 129 5.74 18.56 7.69
N VAL A 130 5.84 17.34 7.13
CA VAL A 130 6.72 16.26 7.59
C VAL A 130 7.70 15.92 6.48
N ASP A 131 8.96 15.76 6.85
CA ASP A 131 10.03 15.34 5.96
C ASP A 131 10.21 13.82 6.03
N TYR A 132 10.19 13.17 4.88
CA TYR A 132 10.41 11.74 4.72
C TYR A 132 11.63 11.46 3.87
N TYR A 133 12.29 10.35 4.15
CA TYR A 133 13.27 9.73 3.27
C TYR A 133 12.69 8.45 2.69
N GLN A 134 12.48 8.42 1.37
CA GLN A 134 11.86 7.30 0.67
C GLN A 134 12.85 6.63 -0.28
N TRP A 135 12.99 5.33 -0.15
CA TRP A 135 13.77 4.49 -1.07
C TRP A 135 12.81 3.84 -2.07
N LEU A 136 12.89 4.26 -3.33
CA LEU A 136 12.02 3.78 -4.39
C LEU A 136 12.81 2.88 -5.35
N ALA A 137 12.42 1.61 -5.45
CA ALA A 137 12.93 0.69 -6.46
C ALA A 137 12.42 1.13 -7.85
N THR A 138 13.35 1.45 -8.74
CA THR A 138 13.07 2.08 -10.04
C THR A 138 12.66 1.10 -11.12
N ASP A 139 13.00 -0.18 -10.96
CA ASP A 139 12.66 -1.26 -11.88
C ASP A 139 11.25 -1.83 -11.65
N ILE A 140 10.76 -1.76 -10.41
CA ILE A 140 9.42 -2.26 -10.02
C ILE A 140 8.46 -1.16 -9.54
N HIS A 141 8.91 0.11 -9.55
CA HIS A 141 8.12 1.28 -9.09
C HIS A 141 7.51 1.10 -7.70
N PHE A 142 8.31 0.59 -6.75
CA PHE A 142 7.82 0.20 -5.43
C PHE A 142 8.68 0.79 -4.29
N PRO A 143 8.07 1.37 -3.25
CA PRO A 143 8.81 1.88 -2.10
C PRO A 143 9.31 0.72 -1.22
N LEU A 144 10.62 0.58 -1.10
CA LEU A 144 11.25 -0.45 -0.26
C LEU A 144 11.41 -0.01 1.19
N LYS A 145 11.55 1.30 1.43
CA LYS A 145 11.74 1.86 2.77
C LYS A 145 11.24 3.30 2.83
N LEU A 146 10.68 3.66 3.98
CA LEU A 146 10.27 5.01 4.34
C LEU A 146 10.75 5.31 5.76
N VAL A 147 11.34 6.48 5.97
CA VAL A 147 11.82 6.97 7.27
C VAL A 147 11.32 8.38 7.50
#